data_AF-A0A2M7YXF9-F1
#
_entry.id   AF-A0A2M7YXF9-F1
#
_cell.length_a   1.000
_cell.length_b   1.000
_cell.length_c   1.000
_cell.angle_alpha   90.00
_cell.angle_beta   90.00
_cell.angle_gamma   90.00
#
_symmetry.space_group_name_H-M   'P 1'
#
loop_
_entity.id
_entity.type
_entity.pdbx_description
1 polymer ?
#
loop_
_entity_poly.entity_id
_entity_poly.type
_entity_poly.pdbx_seq_one_letter_code
_entity_poly.pdbx_strand_id
1 'polypeptide(L)'
;MRAKESGAAFLRLADLLLAADRSEEALKVLEDKVAGGNAYHGALLQLGRLLFQRGRDLEARSHLLRLLGDDPGNKLALIELAERAAAALRWDEASRYFQRLSELDPQNSHWEERLRNARTEAANRPGGGGLHSGAGYRPLPTLTLVEIYLAQGYRDKALAVLQEMSAADPDRLEVRDRIREIEQGLSAPLQGAPLATEGPDAEPGKPPLGAGALTSQLERVRREAAERRAEEKQMFQSWVNNLRRGRDQG
;
A
#
# COMPACT_ATOMS: atom_id res chain seq x y z
N MET A 1 27.87 9.23 12.88
CA MET A 1 27.99 10.13 11.70
C MET A 1 28.23 9.39 10.38
N ARG A 2 29.04 8.32 10.31
CA ARG A 2 29.37 7.56 9.07
C ARG A 2 28.19 7.05 8.21
N ALA A 3 27.02 6.73 8.80
CA ALA A 3 25.88 6.18 8.04
C ALA A 3 25.16 7.22 7.14
N LYS A 4 25.14 8.51 7.55
CA LYS A 4 24.55 9.61 6.76
C LYS A 4 25.45 10.04 5.60
N GLU A 5 26.76 10.08 5.83
CA GLU A 5 27.76 10.40 4.79
C GLU A 5 27.78 9.34 3.68
N SER A 6 27.63 8.06 4.04
CA SER A 6 27.46 6.98 3.07
C SER A 6 26.18 7.17 2.23
N GLY A 7 25.05 7.57 2.83
CA GLY A 7 23.80 7.81 2.11
C GLY A 7 23.89 8.92 1.04
N ALA A 8 24.52 10.04 1.38
CA ALA A 8 24.71 11.15 0.45
C ALA A 8 25.65 10.79 -0.73
N ALA A 9 26.67 9.97 -0.49
CA ALA A 9 27.57 9.49 -1.54
C ALA A 9 26.86 8.59 -2.57
N PHE A 10 25.95 7.71 -2.11
CA PHE A 10 25.16 6.86 -3.02
C PHE A 10 24.18 7.66 -3.87
N LEU A 11 23.55 8.69 -3.32
CA LEU A 11 22.66 9.55 -4.11
C LEU A 11 23.41 10.30 -5.18
N ARG A 12 24.58 10.87 -4.86
CA ARG A 12 25.44 11.51 -5.86
C ARG A 12 25.87 10.53 -6.95
N LEU A 13 26.18 9.28 -6.60
CA LEU A 13 26.50 8.25 -7.58
C LEU A 13 25.31 7.95 -8.50
N ALA A 14 24.11 7.78 -7.93
CA ALA A 14 22.90 7.57 -8.72
C ALA A 14 22.61 8.76 -9.65
N ASP A 15 22.72 9.99 -9.16
CA ASP A 15 22.53 11.20 -9.96
C ASP A 15 23.54 11.28 -11.13
N LEU A 16 24.81 10.94 -10.89
CA LEU A 16 25.85 10.89 -11.93
C LEU A 16 25.57 9.80 -12.97
N LEU A 17 25.08 8.64 -12.54
CA LEU A 17 24.70 7.54 -13.44
C LEU A 17 23.50 7.93 -14.31
N LEU A 18 22.51 8.62 -13.73
CA LEU A 18 21.36 9.15 -14.46
C LEU A 18 21.79 10.23 -15.47
N ALA A 19 22.69 11.14 -15.09
CA ALA A 19 23.25 12.14 -15.99
C ALA A 19 24.06 11.53 -17.15
N ALA A 20 24.60 10.33 -16.95
CA ALA A 20 25.33 9.55 -17.96
C ALA A 20 24.42 8.60 -18.79
N ASP A 21 23.10 8.71 -18.67
CA ASP A 21 22.10 7.83 -19.29
C ASP A 21 22.22 6.33 -18.88
N ARG A 22 22.96 6.06 -17.80
CA ARG A 22 23.16 4.71 -17.23
C ARG A 22 22.07 4.38 -16.22
N SER A 23 20.83 4.51 -16.68
CA SER A 23 19.64 4.46 -15.83
C SER A 23 19.40 3.10 -15.16
N GLU A 24 19.86 1.99 -15.75
CA GLU A 24 19.76 0.66 -15.12
C GLU A 24 20.75 0.46 -13.97
N GLU A 25 21.95 1.01 -14.11
CA GLU A 25 22.97 0.95 -13.07
C GLU A 25 22.61 1.87 -11.90
N ALA A 26 22.04 3.03 -12.19
CA ALA A 26 21.47 3.91 -11.16
C ALA A 26 20.38 3.19 -10.35
N LEU A 27 19.48 2.47 -11.02
CA LEU A 27 18.42 1.69 -10.40
C LEU A 27 19.00 0.63 -9.47
N LYS A 28 19.96 -0.18 -9.95
CA LYS A 28 20.61 -1.22 -9.15
C LYS A 28 21.29 -0.67 -7.90
N VAL A 29 22.02 0.45 -8.04
CA VAL A 29 22.69 1.11 -6.91
C VAL A 29 21.67 1.57 -5.85
N LEU A 30 20.52 2.07 -6.27
CA LEU A 30 19.45 2.51 -5.37
C LEU A 30 18.74 1.31 -4.71
N GLU A 31 18.46 0.24 -5.45
CA GLU A 31 17.85 -0.99 -4.94
C GLU A 31 18.74 -1.66 -3.88
N ASP A 32 20.03 -1.86 -4.17
CA ASP A 32 21.02 -2.43 -3.24
C ASP A 32 21.08 -1.60 -1.95
N LYS A 33 21.01 -0.27 -2.07
CA LYS A 33 21.03 0.63 -0.93
C LYS A 33 19.79 0.51 -0.05
N VAL A 34 18.62 0.39 -0.67
CA VAL A 34 17.33 0.23 0.04
C VAL A 34 17.23 -1.16 0.69
N ALA A 35 17.76 -2.21 0.04
CA ALA A 35 17.76 -3.58 0.54
C ALA A 35 18.69 -3.77 1.75
N GLY A 36 19.83 -3.08 1.81
CA GLY A 36 20.80 -3.15 2.89
C GLY A 36 20.37 -2.57 4.26
N GLY A 37 19.07 -2.31 4.47
CA GLY A 37 18.50 -1.89 5.76
C GLY A 37 18.79 -0.45 6.18
N ASN A 38 19.58 0.31 5.41
CA ASN A 38 19.79 1.74 5.59
C ASN A 38 18.97 2.51 4.56
N ALA A 39 17.64 2.36 4.63
CA ALA A 39 16.68 3.04 3.77
C ALA A 39 16.74 4.55 4.04
N TYR A 40 17.63 5.20 3.31
CA TYR A 40 17.77 6.65 3.34
C TYR A 40 16.57 7.26 2.62
N HIS A 41 15.94 8.26 3.22
CA HIS A 41 14.70 8.86 2.69
C HIS A 41 14.89 9.38 1.26
N GLY A 42 16.06 9.96 0.96
CA GLY A 42 16.41 10.38 -0.39
C GLY A 42 16.58 9.22 -1.38
N ALA A 43 16.98 8.03 -0.95
CA ALA A 43 17.13 6.87 -1.83
C ALA A 43 15.76 6.27 -2.19
N LEU A 44 14.83 6.20 -1.23
CA LEU A 44 13.45 5.82 -1.50
C LEU A 44 12.76 6.80 -2.46
N LEU A 45 13.01 8.10 -2.28
CA LEU A 45 12.48 9.14 -3.17
C LEU A 45 13.01 9.01 -4.60
N GLN A 46 14.35 8.90 -4.76
CA GLN A 46 14.97 8.78 -6.08
C GLN A 46 14.60 7.47 -6.78
N LEU A 47 14.55 6.37 -6.03
CA LEU A 47 14.12 5.07 -6.57
C LEU A 47 12.66 5.15 -7.04
N GLY A 48 11.76 5.74 -6.25
CA GLY A 48 10.36 5.93 -6.64
C GLY A 48 10.21 6.74 -7.93
N ARG A 49 10.94 7.85 -8.07
CA ARG A 49 10.96 8.68 -9.28
C ARG A 49 11.45 7.91 -10.51
N LEU A 50 12.55 7.19 -10.38
CA LEU A 50 13.13 6.41 -11.47
C LEU A 50 12.20 5.27 -11.90
N LEU A 51 11.54 4.62 -10.95
CA LEU A 51 10.55 3.58 -11.23
C LEU A 51 9.33 4.14 -11.98
N PHE A 52 8.84 5.33 -11.64
CA PHE A 52 7.79 5.99 -12.41
C PHE A 52 8.20 6.30 -13.85
N GLN A 53 9.43 6.77 -14.07
CA GLN A 53 9.94 7.01 -15.43
C GLN A 53 10.00 5.72 -16.27
N ARG A 54 10.16 4.58 -15.61
CA ARG A 54 10.18 3.25 -16.24
C ARG A 54 8.79 2.59 -16.33
N GLY A 55 7.72 3.28 -15.91
CA GLY A 55 6.36 2.73 -15.89
C GLY A 55 6.10 1.67 -14.81
N ARG A 56 7.03 1.50 -13.86
CA ARG A 56 6.89 0.56 -12.72
C ARG A 56 6.11 1.23 -11.58
N ASP A 57 4.88 1.65 -11.88
CA ASP A 57 4.07 2.54 -11.05
C ASP A 57 3.75 1.96 -9.66
N LEU A 58 3.45 0.66 -9.57
CA LEU A 58 3.12 0.00 -8.29
C LEU A 58 4.32 -0.01 -7.35
N GLU A 59 5.50 -0.32 -7.87
CA GLU A 59 6.74 -0.38 -7.11
C GLU A 59 7.19 1.01 -6.68
N ALA A 60 7.10 1.98 -7.59
CA ALA A 60 7.36 3.39 -7.31
C ALA A 60 6.53 3.89 -6.12
N ARG A 61 5.22 3.62 -6.15
CA ARG A 61 4.29 4.00 -5.07
C ARG A 61 4.62 3.30 -3.76
N SER A 62 4.96 2.02 -3.80
CA SER A 62 5.37 1.27 -2.59
C SER A 62 6.55 1.92 -1.88
N HIS A 63 7.59 2.33 -2.62
CA HIS A 63 8.76 2.99 -2.03
C HIS A 63 8.44 4.38 -1.45
N LEU A 64 7.60 5.17 -2.12
CA LEU A 64 7.20 6.49 -1.63
C LEU A 64 6.22 6.41 -0.44
N LEU A 65 5.33 5.42 -0.41
CA LEU A 65 4.46 5.17 0.74
C LEU A 65 5.26 4.68 1.95
N ARG A 66 6.27 3.83 1.73
CA ARG A 66 7.22 3.46 2.79
C ARG A 66 7.95 4.69 3.34
N LEU A 67 8.41 5.58 2.46
CA LEU A 67 9.01 6.85 2.85
C LEU A 67 8.05 7.70 3.70
N LEU A 68 6.77 7.80 3.32
CA LEU A 68 5.77 8.52 4.12
C LEU A 68 5.37 7.82 5.42
N GLY A 69 5.60 6.51 5.52
CA GLY A 69 5.47 5.77 6.78
C GLY A 69 6.54 6.18 7.80
N ASP A 70 7.77 6.42 7.32
CA ASP A 70 8.90 6.85 8.16
C ASP A 70 8.88 8.37 8.42
N ASP A 71 8.56 9.19 7.40
CA ASP A 71 8.43 10.64 7.47
C ASP A 71 7.10 11.10 6.84
N PRO A 72 6.02 11.15 7.63
CA PRO A 72 4.70 11.57 7.16
C PRO A 72 4.67 13.02 6.62
N GLY A 73 5.65 13.84 6.97
CA GLY A 73 5.75 15.24 6.55
C GLY A 73 6.58 15.45 5.28
N ASN A 74 7.04 14.37 4.64
CA ASN A 74 7.93 14.48 3.48
C ASN A 74 7.21 15.12 2.27
N LYS A 75 7.33 16.44 2.13
CA LYS A 75 6.68 17.21 1.07
C LYS A 75 7.02 16.68 -0.33
N LEU A 76 8.27 16.27 -0.56
CA LEU A 76 8.69 15.76 -1.87
C LEU A 76 7.97 14.45 -2.25
N ALA A 77 7.87 13.51 -1.31
CA ALA A 77 7.14 12.26 -1.55
C ALA A 77 5.64 12.49 -1.77
N LEU A 78 5.03 13.41 -1.01
CA LEU A 78 3.64 13.83 -1.20
C LEU A 78 3.42 14.44 -2.59
N ILE A 79 4.32 15.31 -3.04
CA ILE A 79 4.26 15.93 -4.38
C ILE A 79 4.33 14.85 -5.47
N GLU A 80 5.31 13.95 -5.40
CA GLU A 80 5.44 12.88 -6.40
C GLU A 80 4.18 12.02 -6.48
N LEU A 81 3.61 11.61 -5.34
CA LEU A 81 2.39 10.81 -5.33
C LEU A 81 1.18 11.62 -5.82
N ALA A 82 1.04 12.89 -5.46
CA ALA A 82 -0.05 13.75 -5.87
C ALA A 82 -0.06 14.00 -7.39
N GLU A 83 1.10 14.36 -7.95
CA GLU A 83 1.25 14.64 -9.37
C GLU A 83 1.05 13.37 -10.22
N ARG A 84 1.55 12.21 -9.76
CA ARG A 84 1.36 10.94 -10.47
C ARG A 84 -0.08 10.43 -10.37
N ALA A 85 -0.75 10.65 -9.24
CA ALA A 85 -2.18 10.37 -9.12
C ALA A 85 -3.00 11.27 -10.04
N ALA A 86 -2.70 12.58 -10.10
CA ALA A 86 -3.35 13.53 -10.99
C ALA A 86 -3.15 13.16 -12.47
N ALA A 87 -1.92 12.84 -12.88
CA ALA A 87 -1.60 12.43 -14.25
C ALA A 87 -2.34 11.14 -14.67
N ALA A 88 -2.58 10.23 -13.73
CA ALA A 88 -3.37 9.02 -13.94
C ALA A 88 -4.88 9.22 -13.78
N LEU A 89 -5.35 10.48 -13.70
CA LEU A 89 -6.74 10.86 -13.47
C LEU A 89 -7.32 10.28 -12.16
N ARG A 90 -6.49 9.88 -11.19
CA ARG A 90 -6.92 9.42 -9.86
C ARG A 90 -7.14 10.64 -8.96
N TRP A 91 -8.10 11.47 -9.32
CA TRP A 91 -8.36 12.77 -8.71
C TRP A 91 -8.70 12.69 -7.21
N ASP A 92 -9.42 11.66 -6.77
CA ASP A 92 -9.70 11.41 -5.36
C ASP A 92 -8.42 11.21 -4.54
N GLU A 93 -7.51 10.39 -5.05
CA GLU A 93 -6.21 10.14 -4.42
C GLU A 93 -5.34 11.40 -4.43
N ALA A 94 -5.25 12.07 -5.58
CA ALA A 94 -4.48 13.30 -5.73
C ALA A 94 -4.95 14.38 -4.73
N SER A 95 -6.27 14.52 -4.55
CA SER A 95 -6.85 15.49 -3.61
C SER A 95 -6.41 15.25 -2.16
N ARG A 96 -6.27 13.99 -1.73
CA ARG A 96 -5.81 13.65 -0.37
C ARG A 96 -4.36 14.09 -0.15
N TYR A 97 -3.49 13.89 -1.14
CA TYR A 97 -2.09 14.34 -1.03
C TYR A 97 -1.97 15.86 -1.11
N PHE A 98 -2.72 16.53 -2.01
CA PHE A 98 -2.74 18.00 -2.06
C PHE A 98 -3.27 18.62 -0.78
N GLN A 99 -4.26 18.00 -0.13
CA GLN A 99 -4.74 18.43 1.17
C GLN A 99 -3.64 18.37 2.23
N ARG A 100 -2.92 17.24 2.32
CA ARG A 100 -1.77 17.14 3.24
C ARG A 100 -0.69 18.17 2.93
N LEU A 101 -0.44 18.47 1.66
CA LEU A 101 0.51 19.51 1.25
C LEU A 101 0.05 20.92 1.68
N SER A 102 -1.24 21.25 1.54
CA SER A 102 -1.78 22.52 2.02
C SER A 102 -1.74 22.64 3.55
N GLU A 103 -1.94 21.54 4.28
CA GLU A 103 -1.82 21.51 5.74
C GLU A 103 -0.37 21.72 6.20
N LEU A 104 0.61 21.17 5.47
CA LEU A 104 2.04 21.32 5.76
C LEU A 104 2.64 22.66 5.27
N ASP A 105 1.95 23.36 4.39
CA ASP A 105 2.39 24.65 3.83
C ASP A 105 1.20 25.59 3.57
N PRO A 106 0.53 26.12 4.62
CA PRO A 106 -0.69 26.89 4.46
C PRO A 106 -0.50 28.23 3.74
N GLN A 107 0.74 28.74 3.64
CA GLN A 107 1.03 29.99 2.93
C GLN A 107 1.18 29.78 1.41
N ASN A 108 1.29 28.52 0.98
CA ASN A 108 1.51 28.19 -0.41
C ASN A 108 0.18 27.95 -1.12
N SER A 109 -0.35 29.02 -1.72
CA SER A 109 -1.61 29.03 -2.45
C SER A 109 -1.66 28.03 -3.61
N HIS A 110 -0.50 27.57 -4.11
CA HIS A 110 -0.43 26.55 -5.14
C HIS A 110 -1.09 25.24 -4.69
N TRP A 111 -0.89 24.79 -3.45
CA TRP A 111 -1.46 23.53 -2.99
C TRP A 111 -2.98 23.60 -2.83
N GLU A 112 -3.49 24.75 -2.39
CA GLU A 112 -4.93 24.99 -2.32
C GLU A 112 -5.58 25.00 -3.70
N GLU A 113 -4.91 25.60 -4.69
CA GLU A 113 -5.35 25.58 -6.09
C GLU A 113 -5.34 24.16 -6.66
N ARG A 114 -4.24 23.41 -6.48
CA ARG A 114 -4.12 22.02 -6.91
C ARG A 114 -5.19 21.14 -6.26
N LEU A 115 -5.46 21.33 -4.97
CA LEU A 115 -6.52 20.64 -4.23
C LEU A 115 -7.91 20.97 -4.79
N ARG A 116 -8.21 22.25 -5.02
CA ARG A 116 -9.48 22.69 -5.58
C ARG A 116 -9.72 22.08 -6.95
N ASN A 117 -8.72 22.13 -7.84
CA ASN A 117 -8.80 21.54 -9.17
C ASN A 117 -9.01 20.02 -9.09
N ALA A 118 -8.25 19.31 -8.26
CA ALA A 118 -8.41 17.87 -8.07
C ALA A 118 -9.82 17.51 -7.57
N ARG A 119 -10.41 18.29 -6.66
CA ARG A 119 -11.79 18.07 -6.19
C ARG A 119 -12.84 18.33 -7.28
N THR A 120 -12.66 19.38 -8.06
CA THR A 120 -13.54 19.68 -9.22
C THR A 120 -13.50 18.55 -10.24
N GLU A 121 -12.31 18.07 -10.59
CA GLU A 121 -12.13 16.95 -11.54
C GLU A 121 -12.67 15.63 -10.99
N ALA A 122 -12.55 15.38 -9.69
CA ALA A 122 -13.16 14.22 -9.05
C ALA A 122 -14.70 14.29 -9.13
N ALA A 123 -15.28 15.47 -8.88
CA ALA A 123 -16.73 15.69 -8.90
C ALA A 123 -17.34 15.62 -10.32
N ASN A 124 -16.59 16.05 -11.34
CA ASN A 124 -17.06 16.10 -12.73
C ASN A 124 -16.92 14.76 -13.47
N ARG A 125 -16.42 13.70 -12.83
CA ARG A 125 -16.22 12.41 -13.48
C ARG A 125 -17.57 11.75 -13.79
N PRO A 126 -17.93 11.53 -15.07
CA PRO A 126 -19.17 10.84 -15.41
C PRO A 126 -19.10 9.39 -14.90
N GLY A 127 -20.04 9.00 -14.05
CA GLY A 127 -20.05 7.70 -13.36
C GLY A 127 -19.29 7.64 -12.03
N GLY A 128 -18.76 8.77 -11.53
CA GLY A 128 -18.02 8.88 -10.26
C GLY A 128 -18.74 9.70 -9.18
N GLY A 129 -20.07 9.80 -9.26
CA GLY A 129 -20.87 10.50 -8.26
C GLY A 129 -20.91 9.71 -6.94
N GLY A 130 -20.10 10.14 -5.96
CA GLY A 130 -20.46 10.00 -4.56
C GLY A 130 -20.00 8.74 -3.82
N LEU A 131 -18.71 8.39 -3.88
CA LEU A 131 -18.04 7.62 -2.83
C LEU A 131 -16.61 8.18 -2.82
N HIS A 132 -16.19 9.11 -1.96
CA HIS A 132 -15.95 8.95 -0.54
C HIS A 132 -15.63 10.34 0.04
N SER A 133 -16.64 11.07 0.51
CA SER A 133 -16.40 12.12 1.51
C SER A 133 -16.04 11.43 2.83
N GLY A 134 -15.01 11.91 3.50
CA GLY A 134 -14.29 11.15 4.52
C GLY A 134 -15.14 10.57 5.64
N ALA A 135 -15.18 9.23 5.72
CA ALA A 135 -15.40 8.42 6.92
C ALA A 135 -15.38 6.94 6.49
N GLY A 136 -14.42 6.17 7.00
CA GLY A 136 -14.40 4.71 6.87
C GLY A 136 -14.08 4.18 5.48
N TYR A 137 -13.26 3.14 5.43
CA TYR A 137 -13.23 2.26 4.27
C TYR A 137 -14.60 1.59 4.16
N ARG A 138 -15.41 1.94 3.16
CA ARG A 138 -16.63 1.20 2.82
C ARG A 138 -16.24 0.19 1.73
N PRO A 139 -16.14 -1.11 2.04
CA PRO A 139 -15.84 -2.10 1.02
C PRO A 139 -16.88 -2.05 -0.08
N LEU A 140 -16.45 -2.28 -1.33
CA LEU A 140 -17.32 -2.20 -2.50
C LEU A 140 -18.56 -3.09 -2.30
N PRO A 141 -19.77 -2.57 -2.54
CA PRO A 141 -21.00 -3.33 -2.36
C PRO A 141 -21.05 -4.46 -3.38
N THR A 142 -20.75 -5.67 -2.91
CA THR A 142 -20.66 -6.90 -3.71
C THR A 142 -21.41 -8.02 -2.99
N LEU A 143 -21.91 -9.00 -3.74
CA LEU A 143 -22.56 -10.17 -3.13
C LEU A 143 -21.59 -10.96 -2.25
N THR A 144 -20.30 -11.01 -2.62
CA THR A 144 -19.27 -11.63 -1.78
C THR A 144 -19.19 -10.99 -0.40
N LEU A 145 -19.29 -9.66 -0.31
CA LEU A 145 -19.30 -8.94 0.97
C LEU A 145 -20.57 -9.25 1.79
N VAL A 146 -21.72 -9.36 1.13
CA VAL A 146 -22.99 -9.75 1.75
C VAL A 146 -22.86 -11.14 2.39
N GLU A 147 -22.30 -12.12 1.67
CA GLU A 147 -22.08 -13.47 2.19
C GLU A 147 -21.10 -13.48 3.37
N ILE A 148 -20.05 -12.68 3.32
CA ILE A 148 -19.11 -12.53 4.46
C ILE A 148 -19.83 -12.00 5.70
N TYR A 149 -20.69 -10.98 5.57
CA TYR A 149 -21.46 -10.46 6.70
C TYR A 149 -22.46 -11.47 7.25
N LEU A 150 -23.15 -12.22 6.39
CA LEU A 150 -24.09 -13.26 6.80
C LEU A 150 -23.38 -14.42 7.53
N ALA A 151 -22.23 -14.86 7.02
CA ALA A 151 -21.41 -15.90 7.65
C ALA A 151 -20.92 -15.48 9.06
N GLN A 152 -20.76 -14.18 9.29
CA GLN A 152 -20.39 -13.60 10.58
C GLN A 152 -21.60 -13.24 11.45
N GLY A 153 -22.83 -13.47 10.99
CA GLY A 153 -24.07 -13.16 11.71
C GLY A 153 -24.51 -11.69 11.65
N TYR A 154 -23.83 -10.83 10.89
CA TYR A 154 -24.13 -9.40 10.76
C TYR A 154 -25.24 -9.15 9.72
N ARG A 155 -26.46 -9.64 10.00
CA ARG A 155 -27.61 -9.55 9.09
C ARG A 155 -27.96 -8.11 8.68
N ASP A 156 -27.89 -7.16 9.62
CA ASP A 156 -28.22 -5.76 9.35
C ASP A 156 -27.22 -5.12 8.37
N LYS A 157 -25.93 -5.46 8.49
CA LYS A 157 -24.89 -4.98 7.57
C LYS A 157 -25.04 -5.60 6.18
N ALA A 158 -25.39 -6.87 6.10
CA ALA A 158 -25.67 -7.56 4.84
C ALA A 158 -26.86 -6.91 4.09
N LEU A 159 -27.95 -6.60 4.81
CA LEU A 159 -29.10 -5.90 4.24
C LEU A 159 -28.74 -4.48 3.77
N ALA A 160 -27.96 -3.73 4.54
CA ALA A 160 -27.53 -2.40 4.15
C ALA A 160 -26.72 -2.39 2.84
N VAL A 161 -25.85 -3.39 2.64
CA VAL A 161 -25.09 -3.56 1.38
C VAL A 161 -26.03 -3.93 0.22
N LEU A 162 -26.97 -4.86 0.43
CA LEU A 162 -27.93 -5.24 -0.62
C LEU A 162 -28.87 -4.10 -1.01
N GLN A 163 -29.31 -3.29 -0.04
CA GLN A 163 -30.13 -2.10 -0.29
C GLN A 163 -29.37 -1.06 -1.11
N GLU A 164 -28.08 -0.86 -0.83
CA GLU A 164 -27.20 -0.02 -1.65
C GLU A 164 -27.07 -0.56 -3.08
N MET A 165 -26.88 -1.88 -3.25
CA MET A 165 -26.83 -2.53 -4.56
C MET A 165 -28.15 -2.37 -5.33
N SER A 166 -29.29 -2.50 -4.64
CA SER A 166 -30.62 -2.33 -5.24
C SER A 166 -30.95 -0.87 -5.56
N ALA A 167 -30.35 0.10 -4.86
CA ALA A 167 -30.50 1.51 -5.20
C ALA A 167 -29.70 1.89 -6.45
N ALA A 168 -28.54 1.27 -6.64
CA ALA A 168 -27.68 1.49 -7.81
C ALA A 168 -28.21 0.81 -9.09
N ASP A 169 -28.74 -0.41 -8.95
CA ASP A 169 -29.42 -1.14 -10.03
C ASP A 169 -30.71 -1.77 -9.50
N PRO A 170 -31.84 -1.07 -9.62
CA PRO A 170 -33.11 -1.57 -9.16
C PRO A 170 -33.48 -2.89 -9.81
N ASP A 171 -33.17 -3.13 -11.08
CA ASP A 171 -33.71 -4.27 -11.85
C ASP A 171 -32.96 -5.58 -11.66
N ARG A 172 -31.91 -5.57 -10.83
CA ARG A 172 -31.14 -6.77 -10.50
C ARG A 172 -31.92 -7.73 -9.60
N LEU A 173 -32.60 -8.68 -10.23
CA LEU A 173 -33.41 -9.72 -9.57
C LEU A 173 -32.64 -10.46 -8.46
N GLU A 174 -31.37 -10.80 -8.71
CA GLU A 174 -30.49 -11.50 -7.75
C GLU A 174 -30.36 -10.76 -6.40
N VAL A 175 -30.29 -9.42 -6.43
CA VAL A 175 -30.20 -8.61 -5.21
C VAL A 175 -31.55 -8.56 -4.49
N ARG A 176 -32.65 -8.39 -5.25
CA ARG A 176 -34.02 -8.37 -4.69
C ARG A 176 -34.39 -9.69 -4.02
N ASP A 177 -34.06 -10.81 -4.65
CA ASP A 177 -34.33 -12.14 -4.13
C ASP A 177 -33.51 -12.40 -2.86
N ARG A 178 -32.23 -11.97 -2.83
CA ARG A 178 -31.40 -12.09 -1.63
C ARG A 178 -31.90 -11.25 -0.46
N ILE A 179 -32.40 -10.03 -0.71
CA ILE A 179 -33.05 -9.21 0.33
C ILE A 179 -34.26 -9.96 0.90
N ARG A 180 -35.12 -10.51 0.02
CA ARG A 180 -36.32 -11.24 0.43
C ARG A 180 -35.97 -12.48 1.26
N GLU A 181 -34.99 -13.27 0.85
CA GLU A 181 -34.51 -14.45 1.60
C GLU A 181 -34.02 -14.08 2.99
N ILE A 182 -33.23 -12.99 3.07
CA ILE A 182 -32.71 -12.50 4.34
C ILE A 182 -33.84 -11.94 5.18
N GLU A 183 -34.81 -11.20 4.67
CA GLU A 183 -35.95 -10.70 5.45
C GLU A 183 -36.82 -11.84 5.99
N GLN A 184 -37.04 -12.88 5.18
CA GLN A 184 -37.80 -14.08 5.55
C GLN A 184 -37.05 -15.01 6.51
N GLY A 185 -35.78 -14.73 6.81
CA GLY A 185 -34.98 -15.52 7.75
C GLY A 185 -34.54 -16.88 7.21
N LEU A 186 -34.54 -17.05 5.89
CA LEU A 186 -34.25 -18.32 5.22
C LEU A 186 -32.78 -18.45 4.77
N SER A 187 -31.91 -17.53 5.19
CA SER A 187 -30.55 -17.44 4.67
C SER A 187 -29.60 -18.49 5.26
N ALA A 188 -29.14 -19.42 4.43
CA ALA A 188 -27.92 -20.21 4.65
C ALA A 188 -26.77 -19.62 3.80
N PRO A 189 -25.50 -19.71 4.27
CA PRO A 189 -24.36 -19.36 3.45
C PRO A 189 -24.28 -20.30 2.24
N LEU A 190 -23.98 -19.76 1.06
CA LEU A 190 -23.64 -20.58 -0.10
C LEU A 190 -22.45 -21.49 0.27
N GLN A 191 -22.69 -22.80 0.32
CA GLN A 191 -21.66 -23.78 0.66
C GLN A 191 -20.50 -23.67 -0.34
N GLY A 192 -19.32 -23.25 0.13
CA GLY A 192 -18.06 -23.41 -0.61
C GLY A 192 -17.18 -22.17 -0.83
N ALA A 193 -17.34 -21.05 -0.11
CA ALA A 193 -16.37 -19.95 -0.19
C ALA A 193 -15.20 -20.14 0.82
N PRO A 194 -13.93 -20.16 0.38
CA PRO A 194 -12.79 -20.26 1.28
C PRO A 194 -12.69 -19.02 2.17
N LEU A 195 -12.48 -19.26 3.46
CA LEU A 195 -12.25 -18.25 4.50
C LEU A 195 -11.04 -17.37 4.12
N ALA A 196 -11.31 -16.19 3.59
CA ALA A 196 -10.35 -15.09 3.55
C ALA A 196 -10.46 -14.32 4.87
N THR A 197 -9.37 -14.35 5.63
CA THR A 197 -9.17 -13.64 6.87
C THR A 197 -9.04 -12.14 6.65
N GLU A 198 -9.56 -11.39 7.63
CA GLU A 198 -9.34 -9.96 7.92
C GLU A 198 -10.09 -8.94 7.04
N GLY A 199 -11.26 -8.52 7.55
CA GLY A 199 -11.89 -7.25 7.22
C GLY A 199 -11.41 -6.12 8.17
N PRO A 200 -11.48 -4.85 7.76
CA PRO A 200 -10.71 -3.76 8.38
C PRO A 200 -11.29 -3.11 9.66
N ASP A 201 -12.30 -3.70 10.30
CA ASP A 201 -12.85 -3.15 11.55
C ASP A 201 -12.73 -4.15 12.71
N ALA A 202 -11.52 -4.27 13.26
CA ALA A 202 -11.30 -4.89 14.57
C ALA A 202 -11.30 -3.81 15.66
N GLU A 203 -12.43 -3.65 16.36
CA GLU A 203 -12.47 -2.89 17.61
C GLU A 203 -11.64 -3.58 18.71
N PRO A 204 -10.89 -2.82 19.54
CA PRO A 204 -10.09 -3.40 20.60
C PRO A 204 -11.00 -3.79 21.79
N GLY A 205 -11.18 -5.09 22.04
CA GLY A 205 -11.87 -5.50 23.28
C GLY A 205 -12.43 -6.92 23.41
N LYS A 206 -12.18 -7.86 22.50
CA LYS A 206 -12.57 -9.27 22.73
C LYS A 206 -11.39 -10.22 22.50
N PRO A 207 -11.18 -11.22 23.39
CA PRO A 207 -10.07 -12.15 23.22
C PRO A 207 -10.38 -13.05 22.01
N PRO A 208 -9.43 -13.24 21.08
CA PRO A 208 -9.65 -14.15 19.97
C PRO A 208 -9.62 -15.60 20.47
N LEU A 209 -10.74 -16.29 20.29
CA LEU A 209 -10.84 -17.75 20.40
C LEU A 209 -10.15 -18.37 19.19
N GLY A 210 -9.19 -19.28 19.42
CA GLY A 210 -8.62 -20.17 18.40
C GLY A 210 -7.09 -20.27 18.28
N ALA A 211 -6.32 -20.13 19.37
CA ALA A 211 -4.85 -20.02 19.35
C ALA A 211 -4.03 -21.30 19.04
N GLY A 212 -4.63 -22.40 18.59
CA GLY A 212 -3.93 -23.70 18.49
C GLY A 212 -3.26 -24.00 17.14
N ALA A 213 -3.94 -23.71 16.03
CA ALA A 213 -3.50 -24.18 14.70
C ALA A 213 -2.67 -23.15 13.93
N LEU A 214 -3.03 -21.86 14.01
CA LEU A 214 -2.30 -20.78 13.33
C LEU A 214 -0.91 -20.51 13.91
N THR A 215 -0.73 -20.74 15.22
CA THR A 215 0.56 -20.59 15.91
C THR A 215 1.60 -21.57 15.37
N SER A 216 1.20 -22.80 15.03
CA SER A 216 2.12 -23.81 14.51
C SER A 216 2.63 -23.48 13.10
N GLN A 217 1.77 -22.91 12.23
CA GLN A 217 2.17 -22.49 10.88
C GLN A 217 3.01 -21.20 10.88
N LEU A 218 2.64 -20.22 11.71
CA LEU A 218 3.42 -18.98 11.85
C LEU A 218 4.80 -19.23 12.48
N GLU A 219 4.89 -20.12 13.46
CA GLU A 219 6.18 -20.51 14.05
C GLU A 219 7.05 -21.30 13.06
N ARG A 220 6.46 -22.12 12.18
CA ARG A 220 7.19 -22.79 11.10
C ARG A 220 7.77 -21.77 10.11
N VAL A 221 6.97 -20.81 9.64
CA VAL A 221 7.43 -19.75 8.73
C VAL A 221 8.51 -18.87 9.38
N ARG A 222 8.38 -18.55 10.68
CA ARG A 222 9.39 -17.79 11.42
C ARG A 222 10.70 -18.54 11.59
N ARG A 223 10.66 -19.86 11.84
CA ARG A 223 11.86 -20.70 11.92
C ARG A 223 12.56 -20.81 10.56
N GLU A 224 11.82 -21.08 9.50
CA GLU A 224 12.38 -21.13 8.13
C GLU A 224 13.01 -19.80 7.72
N ALA A 225 12.40 -18.66 8.10
CA ALA A 225 12.98 -17.35 7.85
C ALA A 225 14.22 -17.06 8.70
N ALA A 226 14.30 -17.59 9.93
CA ALA A 226 15.47 -17.46 10.79
C ALA A 226 16.65 -18.33 10.31
N GLU A 227 16.35 -19.54 9.83
CA GLU A 227 17.34 -20.47 9.25
C GLU A 227 17.96 -19.89 7.98
N ARG A 228 17.16 -19.37 7.04
CA ARG A 228 17.67 -18.70 5.84
C ARG A 228 18.59 -17.52 6.17
N ARG A 229 18.21 -16.70 7.16
CA ARG A 229 19.05 -15.59 7.65
C ARG A 229 20.35 -16.05 8.29
N ALA A 230 20.35 -17.22 8.94
CA ALA A 230 21.57 -17.80 9.53
C ALA A 230 22.50 -18.34 8.43
N GLU A 231 21.96 -19.01 7.42
CA GLU A 231 22.69 -19.50 6.25
C GLU A 231 23.34 -18.36 5.45
N GLU A 232 22.59 -17.28 5.20
CA GLU A 232 23.10 -16.09 4.52
C GLU A 232 24.23 -15.42 5.30
N LYS A 233 24.08 -15.31 6.63
CA LYS A 233 25.13 -14.76 7.50
C LYS A 233 26.39 -15.63 7.49
N GLN A 234 26.23 -16.96 7.47
CA GLN A 234 27.34 -17.89 7.44
C GLN A 234 28.05 -17.89 6.08
N MET A 235 27.30 -17.78 4.98
CA MET A 235 27.83 -17.59 3.63
C MET A 235 28.63 -16.29 3.52
N PHE A 236 28.10 -15.19 4.05
CA PHE A 236 28.79 -13.90 4.10
C PHE A 236 30.07 -13.97 4.93
N GLN A 237 30.04 -14.60 6.12
CA GLN A 237 31.24 -14.78 6.95
C GLN A 237 32.30 -15.65 6.27
N SER A 238 31.90 -16.70 5.56
CA SER A 238 32.80 -17.55 4.77
C SER A 238 33.47 -16.77 3.64
N TRP A 239 32.68 -15.94 2.93
CA TRP A 239 33.17 -15.07 1.87
C TRP A 239 34.16 -14.01 2.40
N VAL A 240 33.86 -13.37 3.54
CA VAL A 240 34.77 -12.41 4.19
C VAL A 240 36.08 -13.09 4.65
N ASN A 241 36.01 -14.30 5.18
CA ASN A 241 37.20 -15.04 5.61
C ASN A 241 38.08 -15.48 4.43
N ASN A 242 37.49 -15.79 3.27
CA ASN A 242 38.24 -16.05 2.03
C ASN A 242 38.94 -14.80 1.50
N LEU A 243 38.26 -13.65 1.54
CA LEU A 243 38.84 -12.35 1.16
C LEU A 243 40.00 -11.91 2.07
N ARG A 244 40.00 -12.34 3.33
CA ARG A 244 41.10 -12.08 4.26
C ARG A 244 42.30 -12.98 3.96
N ARG A 245 42.06 -14.28 3.75
CA ARG A 245 43.11 -15.26 3.40
C ARG A 245 43.80 -14.98 2.06
N GLY A 246 43.07 -14.44 1.08
CA GLY A 246 43.65 -14.02 -0.20
C GLY A 246 44.56 -12.79 -0.14
N ARG A 247 44.59 -12.08 1.00
CA ARG A 247 45.41 -10.88 1.21
C ARG A 247 46.71 -11.15 1.98
N ASP A 248 46.84 -12.34 2.58
CA ASP A 248 48.00 -12.76 3.38
C ASP A 248 48.96 -13.68 2.58
N GLN A 249 48.73 -13.89 1.27
CA GLN A 249 49.58 -14.69 0.38
C GLN A 249 50.19 -13.90 -0.80
N GLY A 250 50.22 -12.56 -0.69
CA GLY A 250 50.80 -11.66 -1.70
C GLY A 250 51.86 -10.74 -1.11
#